data_AF-A0A5C7LWF3-F1
#
_entry.id   AF-A0A5C7LWF3-F1
#
_cell.length_a   1.000
_cell.length_b   1.000
_cell.length_c   1.000
_cell.angle_alpha   90.00
_cell.angle_beta   90.00
_cell.angle_gamma   90.00
#
_symmetry.space_group_name_H-M   'P 1'
#
loop_
_entity.id
_entity.type
_entity.pdbx_description
1 polymer ?
#
loop_
_entity_poly.entity_id
_entity_poly.type
_entity_poly.pdbx_seq_one_letter_code
_entity_poly.pdbx_strand_id
1 'polypeptide(L)' 'MEELTGIVALFFRDDMFYPAQFHGKKPPELEAADHAVLNPGTRRVETVDGVVLWQETKQ' A
#
# COMPACT_ATOMS: atom_id res chain seq x y z
N MET A 1 9.54 10.05 18.25
CA MET A 1 9.28 9.92 16.81
C MET A 1 8.93 8.47 16.57
N GLU A 2 7.84 8.18 15.87
CA GLU A 2 7.53 6.80 15.49
C GLU A 2 8.48 6.39 14.37
N GLU A 3 9.14 5.24 14.55
CA GLU A 3 10.11 4.73 13.60
C GLU A 3 9.35 4.12 12.41
N LEU A 4 9.52 4.71 11.23
CA LEU A 4 8.97 4.17 9.99
C LEU A 4 9.76 2.90 9.64
N THR A 5 9.10 1.87 9.10
CA THR A 5 9.75 0.57 8.82
C THR A 5 10.73 0.57 7.66
N GLY A 6 10.89 1.70 6.97
CA GLY A 6 11.71 1.79 5.75
C GLY A 6 11.05 1.16 4.52
N ILE A 7 9.89 0.51 4.67
CA ILE A 7 9.14 -0.05 3.54
C ILE A 7 8.41 1.09 2.82
N VAL A 8 8.73 1.27 1.55
CA VAL A 8 7.98 2.14 0.63
C VAL A 8 7.08 1.27 -0.24
N ALA A 9 5.78 1.52 -0.17
CA ALA A 9 4.77 0.88 -0.98
C ALA A 9 4.27 1.84 -2.08
N LEU A 10 4.02 1.31 -3.26
CA LEU A 10 3.44 2.00 -4.41
C LEU A 10 1.95 1.68 -4.48
N PHE A 11 1.12 2.72 -4.43
CA PHE A 11 -0.33 2.64 -4.57
C PHE A 11 -0.71 2.96 -6.00
N PHE A 12 -1.24 1.97 -6.73
CA PHE A 12 -1.66 2.10 -8.12
C PHE A 12 -3.15 2.39 -8.20
N ARG A 13 -3.51 3.30 -9.09
CA ARG A 13 -4.87 3.64 -9.52
C ARG A 13 -4.97 3.51 -11.05
N ASP A 14 -6.15 3.77 -11.61
CA ASP A 14 -6.38 3.61 -13.06
C ASP A 14 -5.51 4.55 -13.92
N ASP A 15 -5.15 5.74 -13.42
CA ASP A 15 -4.44 6.79 -14.17
C ASP A 15 -3.13 7.25 -13.52
N MET A 16 -2.78 6.74 -12.34
CA MET A 16 -1.58 7.18 -11.61
C MET A 16 -1.08 6.13 -10.60
N PHE A 17 0.11 6.36 -10.08
CA PHE A 17 0.57 5.72 -8.85
C PHE A 17 1.23 6.75 -7.93
N TYR A 18 1.30 6.44 -6.63
CA TYR A 18 2.05 7.24 -5.68
C TYR A 18 2.74 6.36 -4.63
N PRO A 19 3.95 6.72 -4.17
CA PRO A 19 4.62 6.03 -3.06
C PRO A 19 4.06 6.49 -1.71
N ALA A 20 4.01 5.59 -0.74
CA ALA A 20 3.79 5.88 0.67
C ALA A 20 4.71 5.03 1.53
N GLN A 21 5.29 5.63 2.57
CA GLN A 21 6.15 4.92 3.51
C GLN A 21 5.30 4.36 4.66
N PHE A 22 5.45 3.07 4.93
CA PHE A 22 4.72 2.42 6.02
C PHE A 22 5.30 2.77 7.39
N HIS A 23 4.40 2.90 8.35
CA HIS A 23 4.72 3.04 9.76
C HIS A 23 5.16 1.69 10.34
N GLY A 24 4.65 0.59 9.77
CA GLY A 24 4.90 -0.80 10.14
C GLY A 24 4.71 -1.12 11.61
N LYS A 25 3.67 -0.49 12.17
CA LYS A 25 3.03 -0.92 13.42
C LYS A 25 2.28 -2.26 13.27
N LYS A 26 2.13 -2.75 12.04
CA LYS A 26 1.42 -3.98 11.66
C LYS A 26 2.07 -4.59 10.41
N PRO A 27 1.75 -5.85 10.07
CA PRO A 27 2.18 -6.48 8.82
C PRO A 27 1.88 -5.59 7.60
N PRO A 28 2.80 -5.47 6.63
CA PRO A 28 2.65 -4.61 5.46
C PRO A 28 1.36 -4.85 4.66
N GLU A 29 0.89 -6.09 4.60
CA GLU A 29 -0.34 -6.46 3.90
C GLU A 29 -1.59 -5.85 4.56
N LEU A 30 -1.61 -5.82 5.89
CA LEU A 30 -2.69 -5.20 6.66
C LEU A 30 -2.64 -3.67 6.58
N GLU A 31 -1.44 -3.09 6.56
CA GLU A 31 -1.27 -1.65 6.35
C GLU A 31 -1.69 -1.23 4.95
N ALA A 32 -1.30 -1.99 3.92
CA ALA A 32 -1.74 -1.79 2.55
C ALA A 32 -3.26 -1.86 2.41
N ALA A 33 -3.90 -2.87 3.03
CA ALA A 33 -5.35 -3.01 3.01
C ALA A 33 -6.08 -1.82 3.65
N ASP A 34 -5.65 -1.41 4.85
CA ASP A 34 -6.25 -0.27 5.54
C ASP A 34 -6.06 1.04 4.77
N HIS A 35 -4.88 1.24 4.18
CA HIS A 35 -4.65 2.38 3.29
C HIS A 35 -5.54 2.34 2.05
N ALA A 36 -5.72 1.17 1.42
CA ALA A 36 -6.58 1.03 0.24
C ALA A 36 -8.04 1.37 0.55
N VAL A 37 -8.55 0.98 1.73
CA VAL A 37 -9.89 1.36 2.22
C VAL A 37 -10.02 2.87 2.40
N LEU A 38 -9.00 3.52 2.97
CA LEU A 38 -8.98 4.97 3.19
C LEU A 38 -8.73 5.79 1.91
N ASN A 39 -8.27 5.14 0.85
CA ASN A 39 -7.94 5.77 -0.43
C ASN A 39 -8.72 5.13 -1.58
N PRO A 40 -10.03 5.43 -1.73
CA PRO A 40 -10.88 4.89 -2.78
C PRO A 40 -10.25 5.02 -4.17
N GLY A 41 -10.43 4.00 -5.02
CA GLY A 41 -9.81 3.92 -6.34
C GLY A 41 -8.41 3.28 -6.37
N THR A 42 -7.85 2.90 -5.21
CA THR A 42 -6.66 2.05 -5.16
C THR A 42 -6.98 0.69 -5.77
N ARG A 43 -6.22 0.30 -6.79
CA ARG A 43 -6.33 -0.98 -7.51
C ARG A 43 -5.36 -2.04 -7.01
N ARG A 44 -4.15 -1.62 -6.67
CA ARG A 44 -3.05 -2.51 -6.28
C ARG A 44 -2.06 -1.76 -5.41
N VAL A 45 -1.49 -2.45 -4.43
CA VAL A 45 -0.40 -1.95 -3.59
C VAL A 45 0.74 -2.96 -3.63
N GLU A 46 1.94 -2.51 -3.96
CA GLU A 46 3.14 -3.34 -3.99
C GLU A 46 4.36 -2.62 -3.42
N THR A 47 5.38 -3.36 -2.99
CA THR A 47 6.67 -2.77 -2.65
C THR A 47 7.38 -2.25 -3.91
N VAL A 48 8.41 -1.42 -3.73
CA VAL A 48 9.27 -0.97 -4.84
C VAL A 48 9.97 -2.12 -5.59
N ASP A 49 10.11 -3.29 -4.95
CA ASP A 49 10.66 -4.51 -5.55
C ASP A 49 9.60 -5.36 -6.28
N GLY A 50 8.35 -4.91 -6.34
CA GLY A 50 7.25 -5.56 -7.05
C GLY A 50 6.52 -6.66 -6.27
N VAL A 51 6.69 -6.74 -4.94
CA VAL A 51 5.94 -7.67 -4.09
C VAL A 51 4.54 -7.10 -3.86
N VAL A 52 3.50 -7.77 -4.36
CA VAL A 52 2.11 -7.35 -4.17
C VAL A 52 1.67 -7.61 -2.73
N LEU A 53 1.29 -6.53 -2.04
CA LEU A 53 0.83 -6.55 -0.64
C LEU A 53 -0.70 -6.57 -0.54
N TRP A 54 -1.36 -5.94 -1.51
CA TRP A 54 -2.82 -5.89 -1.60
C TRP A 54 -3.26 -5.68 -3.05
N GLN A 55 -4.38 -6.26 -3.43
CA GLN A 55 -5.00 -6.04 -4.73
C GLN A 55 -6.52 -6.04 -4.61
N GLU A 56 -7.18 -5.15 -5.33
CA GLU A 56 -8.63 -5.13 -5.42
C GLU A 56 -9.12 -6.44 -6.03
N THR A 57 -9.85 -7.22 -5.24
CA THR A 57 -10.61 -8.35 -5.75
C THR A 57 -11.92 -7.81 -6.30
N LYS A 58 -12.18 -7.98 -7.61
CA LYS A 58 -13.49 -7.66 -8.19
C LYS A 58 -14.56 -8.37 -7.37
N GLN A 59 -15.48 -7.60 -6.78
CA GLN A 59 -16.73 -8.13 -6.23
C GLN A 59 -17.64 -8.56 -7.37
#